data_AF-A0A075NXN3-F1
#
_entry.id   AF-A0A075NXN3-F1
#
_cell.length_a   1.000
_cell.length_b   1.000
_cell.length_c   1.000
_cell.angle_alpha   90.00
_cell.angle_beta   90.00
_cell.angle_gamma   90.00
#
_symmetry.space_group_name_H-M   'P 1'
#
loop_
_entity.id
_entity.type
_entity.pdbx_description
1 polymer ?
#
loop_
_entity_poly.entity_id
_entity_poly.type
_entity_poly.pdbx_seq_one_letter_code
_entity_poly.pdbx_strand_id
1 'polypeptide(L)'
;MFDEKYIMTGLMTMALIAAWQKPSLFREHIVNKIMFLSLATLILFAVWTLALDIAFGVLPSSLTEDQIKEIEKNFKAISIPISWWVFDGIMYVSVFVLDWLASVSLAHEKKN
;
A
#
# COMPACT_ATOMS: atom_id res chain seq x y z
N MET A 1 -11.66 -11.11 -13.02
CA MET A 1 -10.96 -9.95 -12.46
C MET A 1 -11.01 -10.09 -10.95
N PHE A 2 -9.87 -10.29 -10.28
CA PHE A 2 -9.84 -10.36 -8.81
C PHE A 2 -10.18 -8.97 -8.25
N ASP A 3 -11.09 -8.91 -7.29
CA ASP A 3 -11.47 -7.66 -6.62
C ASP A 3 -10.28 -7.17 -5.78
N GLU A 4 -9.89 -5.90 -5.97
CA GLU A 4 -8.80 -5.27 -5.21
C GLU A 4 -8.98 -5.44 -3.70
N LYS A 5 -10.23 -5.35 -3.23
CA LYS A 5 -10.57 -5.51 -1.81
C LYS A 5 -10.22 -6.91 -1.30
N TYR A 6 -10.35 -7.93 -2.14
CA TYR A 6 -10.01 -9.31 -1.76
C TYR A 6 -8.50 -9.45 -1.54
N ILE A 7 -7.70 -8.84 -2.41
CA ILE A 7 -6.24 -8.82 -2.28
C ILE A 7 -5.82 -8.06 -1.02
N MET A 8 -6.34 -6.85 -0.83
CA MET A 8 -6.06 -6.00 0.33
C MET A 8 -6.40 -6.70 1.65
N THR A 9 -7.61 -7.27 1.74
CA THR A 9 -8.07 -8.00 2.92
C THR A 9 -7.25 -9.26 3.17
N GLY A 10 -6.87 -9.98 2.10
CA GLY A 10 -6.02 -11.16 2.19
C GLY A 10 -4.64 -10.84 2.78
N LEU A 11 -3.97 -9.78 2.30
CA LEU A 11 -2.68 -9.33 2.83
C LEU A 11 -2.76 -8.98 4.31
N MET A 12 -3.77 -8.19 4.70
CA MET A 12 -3.99 -7.81 6.10
C MET A 12 -4.25 -9.03 7.00
N THR A 13 -5.08 -9.96 6.52
CA THR A 13 -5.42 -11.19 7.25
C THR A 13 -4.19 -12.07 7.44
N MET A 14 -3.36 -12.23 6.40
CA MET A 14 -2.10 -12.99 6.51
C MET A 14 -1.13 -12.34 7.51
N ALA A 15 -1.01 -11.01 7.50
CA ALA A 15 -0.17 -10.29 8.47
C ALA A 15 -0.68 -10.48 9.91
N LEU A 16 -2.00 -10.41 10.12
CA LEU A 16 -2.62 -10.66 11.42
C LEU A 16 -2.38 -12.09 11.92
N ILE A 17 -2.59 -13.09 11.06
CA ILE A 17 -2.35 -14.49 11.39
C ILE A 17 -0.87 -14.71 11.75
N ALA A 18 0.05 -14.14 10.99
CA ALA A 18 1.48 -14.24 11.28
C ALA A 18 1.83 -13.61 12.64
N ALA A 19 1.32 -12.42 12.93
CA ALA A 19 1.54 -11.73 14.20
C ALA A 19 0.97 -12.49 15.41
N TRP A 20 -0.17 -13.18 15.24
CA TRP A 20 -0.83 -13.90 16.32
C TRP A 20 -0.27 -15.31 16.54
N GLN A 21 -0.16 -16.11 15.47
CA GLN A 21 0.18 -17.55 15.57
C GLN A 21 1.68 -17.83 15.58
N LYS A 22 2.50 -16.93 15.00
CA LYS A 22 3.96 -17.07 14.93
C LYS A 22 4.63 -15.74 15.30
N PRO A 23 4.40 -15.26 16.53
CA PRO A 23 4.77 -13.90 16.89
C PRO A 23 6.29 -13.66 16.89
N SER A 24 7.13 -14.66 17.23
CA SER A 24 8.60 -14.55 17.13
C SER A 24 9.05 -14.31 15.69
N LEU A 25 8.60 -15.15 14.77
CA LEU A 25 8.90 -15.05 13.34
C LEU A 25 8.39 -13.72 12.75
N PHE A 26 7.21 -13.27 13.18
CA PHE A 26 6.65 -12.00 12.72
C PHE A 26 7.57 -10.83 13.10
N ARG A 27 7.98 -10.75 14.37
CA ARG A 27 8.83 -9.65 14.86
C ARG A 27 10.25 -9.68 14.27
N GLU A 28 10.85 -10.86 14.19
CA GLU A 28 12.24 -10.99 13.74
C GLU A 28 12.39 -10.82 12.22
N HIS A 29 11.36 -11.18 11.44
CA HIS A 29 11.52 -11.30 9.99
C HIS A 29 10.45 -10.62 9.14
N ILE A 30 9.26 -10.31 9.66
CA ILE A 30 8.14 -9.80 8.87
C ILE A 30 7.93 -8.29 9.08
N VAL A 31 7.94 -7.80 10.32
CA VAL A 31 7.63 -6.38 10.65
C VAL A 31 8.42 -5.41 9.77
N ASN A 32 9.75 -5.52 9.78
CA ASN A 32 10.61 -4.61 9.03
C ASN A 32 10.43 -4.71 7.52
N LYS A 33 10.07 -5.91 7.01
CA LYS A 33 9.82 -6.11 5.58
C LYS A 33 8.52 -5.45 5.14
N ILE A 34 7.45 -5.58 5.94
CA ILE A 34 6.18 -4.90 5.66
C ILE A 34 6.39 -3.38 5.70
N MET A 35 7.07 -2.86 6.73
CA MET A 35 7.39 -1.42 6.82
C MET A 35 8.16 -0.92 5.59
N PHE A 36 9.25 -1.61 5.24
CA PHE A 36 10.08 -1.22 4.10
C PHE A 36 9.30 -1.30 2.79
N LEU A 37 8.54 -2.38 2.58
CA LEU A 37 7.75 -2.58 1.37
C LEU A 37 6.67 -1.50 1.23
N SER A 38 5.94 -1.19 2.30
CA SER A 38 4.94 -0.11 2.27
C SER A 38 5.59 1.25 2.03
N LEU A 39 6.71 1.57 2.67
CA LEU A 39 7.40 2.83 2.41
C LEU A 39 7.89 2.93 0.96
N ALA A 40 8.50 1.87 0.44
CA ALA A 40 8.95 1.81 -0.95
C ALA A 40 7.77 1.95 -1.94
N THR A 41 6.64 1.32 -1.63
CA THR A 41 5.43 1.38 -2.47
C THR A 41 4.83 2.79 -2.47
N LEU A 42 4.72 3.45 -1.31
CA LEU A 42 4.30 4.86 -1.23
C LEU A 42 5.21 5.79 -2.04
N ILE A 43 6.53 5.60 -1.98
CA ILE A 43 7.48 6.39 -2.77
C ILE A 43 7.26 6.15 -4.27
N LEU A 44 7.11 4.89 -4.69
CA LEU A 44 6.84 4.57 -6.09
C LEU A 44 5.51 5.18 -6.56
N PHE A 45 4.48 5.14 -5.73
CA PHE A 45 3.20 5.77 -6.02
C PHE A 45 3.34 7.29 -6.19
N ALA A 46 4.10 7.94 -5.30
CA ALA A 46 4.35 9.38 -5.38
C ALA A 46 5.11 9.75 -6.66
N VAL A 47 6.17 9.00 -6.99
CA VAL A 47 6.95 9.22 -8.22
C VAL A 47 6.09 9.04 -9.46
N TRP A 48 5.25 8.00 -9.49
CA TRP A 48 4.33 7.76 -10.61
C TRP A 48 3.31 8.89 -10.79
N THR A 49 2.63 9.29 -9.70
CA THR A 49 1.66 10.39 -9.74
C THR A 49 2.32 11.70 -10.18
N LEU A 50 3.50 12.03 -9.65
CA LEU A 50 4.25 13.22 -10.06
C LEU A 50 4.65 13.16 -11.54
N ALA A 51 5.06 11.99 -12.05
CA ALA A 51 5.40 11.84 -13.46
C ALA A 51 4.19 12.08 -14.37
N LEU A 52 2.99 11.61 -13.97
CA LEU A 52 1.75 11.90 -14.68
C LEU A 52 1.40 13.39 -14.61
N ASP A 53 1.50 14.03 -13.45
CA ASP A 53 1.21 15.46 -13.31
C ASP A 53 2.13 16.33 -14.18
N ILE A 54 3.43 16.00 -14.23
CA ILE A 54 4.40 16.67 -15.10
C ILE A 54 4.05 16.44 -16.57
N ALA A 55 3.76 15.19 -16.96
CA ALA A 55 3.40 14.86 -18.34
C ALA A 55 2.14 15.60 -18.82
N PHE A 56 1.16 15.79 -17.94
CA PHE A 56 -0.04 16.57 -18.22
C PHE A 56 0.27 18.08 -18.32
N GLY A 57 1.15 18.59 -17.44
CA GLY A 57 1.53 20.00 -17.41
C GLY A 57 2.33 20.48 -18.62
N VAL A 58 2.95 19.58 -19.38
CA VAL A 58 3.74 19.91 -20.60
C VAL A 58 2.97 19.68 -21.90
N LEU A 59 1.66 19.41 -21.83
CA LEU A 59 0.85 19.20 -23.03
C LEU A 59 0.87 20.46 -23.94
N PRO A 60 1.02 20.29 -25.25
CA PRO A 60 1.08 21.41 -26.17
C PRO A 60 -0.26 22.15 -26.20
N SER A 61 -0.20 23.49 -26.17
CA SER A 61 -1.37 24.38 -26.22
C SER A 61 -2.15 24.33 -27.54
N SER A 62 -1.65 23.58 -28.53
CA SER A 62 -2.30 23.37 -29.83
C SER A 62 -3.36 22.26 -29.81
N LEU A 63 -3.51 21.52 -28.70
CA LEU A 63 -4.51 20.46 -28.57
C LEU A 63 -5.93 21.04 -28.45
N THR A 64 -6.89 20.36 -29.06
CA THR A 64 -8.31 20.70 -28.89
C THR A 64 -8.83 20.23 -27.53
N GLU A 65 -9.93 20.82 -27.07
CA GLU A 65 -10.56 20.41 -25.79
C GLU A 65 -10.92 18.92 -25.76
N ASP A 66 -11.37 18.35 -26.88
CA ASP A 66 -11.73 16.94 -26.97
C ASP A 66 -10.50 16.03 -26.82
N GLN A 67 -9.36 16.43 -27.39
CA GLN A 67 -8.09 15.71 -27.22
C GLN A 67 -7.60 15.78 -25.76
N ILE A 68 -7.72 16.94 -25.10
CA ILE A 68 -7.35 17.10 -23.70
C ILE A 68 -8.22 16.20 -22.81
N LYS A 69 -9.54 16.13 -23.04
CA LYS A 69 -10.44 15.25 -22.29
C LYS A 69 -10.13 13.76 -22.48
N GLU A 70 -9.77 13.36 -23.70
CA GLU A 70 -9.36 11.98 -23.99
C GLU A 70 -8.05 11.62 -23.27
N ILE A 71 -7.07 12.54 -23.28
CA ILE A 71 -5.81 12.38 -22.54
C ILE A 71 -6.09 12.29 -21.03
N GLU A 72 -6.90 13.18 -20.46
CA GLU A 72 -7.25 13.15 -19.03
C GLU A 72 -7.92 11.82 -18.64
N LYS A 73 -8.81 11.31 -19.49
CA LYS A 73 -9.45 10.00 -19.29
C LYS A 73 -8.42 8.87 -19.29
N ASN A 74 -7.47 8.89 -20.22
CA ASN A 74 -6.41 7.89 -20.28
C ASN A 74 -5.48 7.96 -19.07
N PHE A 75 -5.15 9.18 -18.60
CA PHE A 75 -4.36 9.39 -17.39
C PHE A 75 -5.06 8.85 -16.15
N LYS A 76 -6.38 9.07 -16.01
CA LYS A 76 -7.18 8.48 -14.93
C LYS A 76 -7.28 6.95 -15.01
N ALA A 77 -7.17 6.36 -16.21
CA ALA A 77 -7.20 4.91 -16.37
C ALA A 77 -5.88 4.23 -15.94
N ILE A 78 -4.76 4.94 -16.02
CA ILE A 78 -3.42 4.45 -15.62
C ILE A 78 -2.95 4.99 -14.26
N SER A 79 -3.75 5.86 -13.62
CA SER A 79 -3.45 6.36 -12.30
C SER A 79 -3.67 5.27 -11.26
N ILE A 80 -2.90 5.36 -10.17
CA ILE A 80 -3.04 4.44 -9.06
C ILE A 80 -4.34 4.78 -8.32
N PRO A 81 -5.27 3.83 -8.13
CA PRO A 81 -6.50 4.09 -7.41
C PRO A 81 -6.24 4.58 -5.99
N ILE A 82 -7.05 5.55 -5.52
CA ILE A 82 -6.94 6.10 -4.16
C ILE A 82 -7.08 5.00 -3.08
N SER A 83 -7.83 3.93 -3.37
CA SER A 83 -7.95 2.75 -2.51
C SER A 83 -6.59 2.16 -2.15
N TRP A 84 -5.64 2.10 -3.09
CA TRP A 84 -4.30 1.56 -2.85
C TRP A 84 -3.44 2.48 -1.99
N TRP A 85 -3.53 3.80 -2.20
CA TRP A 85 -2.86 4.79 -1.34
C TRP A 85 -3.32 4.67 0.11
N VAL A 86 -4.64 4.59 0.31
CA VAL A 86 -5.24 4.45 1.65
C VAL A 86 -4.86 3.11 2.26
N PHE A 87 -4.94 2.03 1.49
CA PHE A 87 -4.58 0.69 1.97
C PHE A 87 -3.12 0.61 2.43
N ASP A 88 -2.18 1.11 1.62
CA ASP A 88 -0.75 1.02 1.96
C ASP A 88 -0.40 1.88 3.18
N GLY A 89 -1.03 3.07 3.31
CA GLY A 89 -0.95 3.87 4.53
C GLY A 89 -1.49 3.14 5.76
N ILE A 90 -2.64 2.46 5.64
CA ILE A 90 -3.20 1.63 6.72
C ILE A 90 -2.26 0.47 7.05
N MET A 91 -1.68 -0.21 6.06
CA MET A 91 -0.75 -1.32 6.28
C MET A 91 0.49 -0.86 7.05
N TYR A 92 1.06 0.29 6.67
CA TYR A 92 2.20 0.89 7.35
C TYR A 92 1.90 1.16 8.84
N VAL A 93 0.74 1.74 9.15
CA VAL A 93 0.34 2.02 10.55
C VAL A 93 -0.01 0.73 11.30
N SER A 94 -0.69 -0.20 10.63
CA SER A 94 -1.17 -1.44 11.24
C SER A 94 -0.03 -2.37 11.64
N VAL A 95 1.13 -2.28 10.99
CA VAL A 95 2.32 -3.08 11.37
C VAL A 95 2.77 -2.80 12.80
N PHE A 96 2.62 -1.58 13.31
CA PHE A 96 2.95 -1.23 14.70
C PHE A 96 1.97 -1.88 15.68
N VAL A 97 0.68 -1.91 15.32
CA VAL A 97 -0.35 -2.61 16.11
C VAL A 97 -0.07 -4.11 16.12
N LEU A 98 0.33 -4.68 14.98
CA LEU A 98 0.67 -6.10 14.86
C LEU A 98 1.97 -6.46 15.60
N ASP A 99 2.99 -5.60 15.62
CA ASP A 99 4.21 -5.82 16.41
C ASP A 99 3.92 -5.78 17.91
N TRP A 100 3.06 -4.85 18.34
CA TRP A 100 2.55 -4.83 19.71
C TRP A 100 1.79 -6.11 20.06
N LEU A 101 0.88 -6.54 19.19
CA LEU A 101 0.11 -7.79 19.35
C LEU A 101 1.04 -9.00 19.47
N ALA A 102 2.05 -9.10 18.60
CA ALA A 102 3.04 -10.17 18.64
C ALA A 102 3.86 -10.13 19.94
N SER A 103 4.20 -8.94 20.44
CA SER A 103 4.91 -8.76 21.71
C SER A 103 4.09 -9.25 22.90
N VAL A 104 2.79 -8.93 22.93
CA VAL A 104 1.86 -9.40 23.96
C VAL A 104 1.70 -10.92 23.89
N SER A 105 1.54 -11.48 22.69
CA SER A 105 1.42 -12.92 22.47
C SER A 105 2.66 -13.67 22.99
N LEU A 106 3.86 -13.21 22.64
CA LEU A 106 5.13 -13.78 23.13
C LEU A 106 5.26 -13.70 24.66
N ALA A 107 4.80 -12.60 25.26
CA ALA A 107 4.85 -12.45 26.71
C ALA A 107 3.90 -13.43 27.42
N HIS A 108 2.78 -13.78 26.79
CA HIS A 108 1.86 -14.79 27.29
C HIS A 108 2.44 -16.21 27.14
N GLU A 109 2.98 -16.54 25.97
CA GLU A 109 3.65 -17.83 25.70
C GLU A 109 4.83 -18.11 26.65
N LYS A 110 5.53 -17.08 27.14
CA LYS A 110 6.64 -17.26 28.09
C LYS A 110 6.20 -17.43 29.55
N LYS A 111 4.95 -17.09 29.87
CA LYS A 111 4.41 -17.16 31.24
C LYS A 111 3.66 -18.47 31.52
N ASN A 112 3.23 -19.17 30.47
CA ASN A 112 2.56 -20.46 30.51
C ASN A 112 3.49 -21.57 30.04
#